data_AF-W7DXN1-F1
#
_entry.id   AF-W7DXN1-F1
#
_cell.length_a   1.000
_cell.length_b   1.000
_cell.length_c   1.000
_cell.angle_alpha   90.00
_cell.angle_beta   90.00
_cell.angle_gamma   90.00
#
_symmetry.space_group_name_H-M   'P 1'
#
loop_
_entity.id
_entity.type
_entity.pdbx_description
1 polymer ?
#
loop_
_entity_poly.entity_id
_entity_poly.type
_entity_poly.pdbx_seq_one_letter_code
_entity_poly.pdbx_strand_id
1 'polypeptide(L)' 'EVMVHYGTIASGNQVMKDAAERHRVSAELGGVLCFEMEAAGLMNSFPCLVIRGISDYADSYR' A
#
# COMPACT_ATOMS: atom_id res chain seq x y z
N GLU A 1 6.69 21.42 1.49
CA GLU A 1 5.26 21.41 1.11
C GLU A 1 4.75 19.97 1.23
N VAL A 2 3.49 19.76 1.59
CA VAL A 2 2.93 18.40 1.72
C VAL A 2 2.46 17.94 0.34
N MET A 3 2.96 16.80 -0.13
CA MET A 3 2.51 16.17 -1.37
C MET A 3 1.45 15.11 -1.05
N VAL A 4 0.30 15.19 -1.73
CA VAL A 4 -0.82 14.24 -1.53
C VAL A 4 -0.98 13.39 -2.78
N HIS A 5 -1.03 12.07 -2.59
CA HIS A 5 -1.28 11.11 -3.65
C HIS A 5 -2.63 10.43 -3.42
N TYR A 6 -3.42 10.31 -4.48
CA TYR A 6 -4.68 9.58 -4.48
C TYR A 6 -4.53 8.34 -5.37
N GLY A 7 -4.82 7.16 -4.82
CA GLY A 7 -4.77 5.92 -5.57
C GLY A 7 -4.92 4.68 -4.69
N THR A 8 -4.65 3.53 -5.29
CA THR A 8 -4.87 2.23 -4.67
C THR A 8 -3.84 1.96 -3.57
N ILE A 9 -4.33 1.52 -2.41
CA ILE A 9 -3.54 1.00 -1.29
C ILE A 9 -3.78 -0.51 -1.22
N ALA A 10 -2.72 -1.31 -1.30
CA ALA A 10 -2.79 -2.76 -1.18
C ALA A 10 -2.59 -3.21 0.27
N SER A 11 -3.46 -4.10 0.75
CA SER A 11 -3.38 -4.69 2.08
C SER A 11 -2.89 -6.14 2.03
N GLY A 12 -1.95 -6.51 2.90
CA GLY A 12 -1.46 -7.88 3.05
C GLY A 12 -1.14 -8.25 4.49
N ASN A 13 -0.88 -9.53 4.78
CA ASN A 13 -0.55 -10.00 6.13
C ASN A 13 0.97 -9.99 6.43
N GLN A 14 1.77 -9.43 5.53
CA GLN A 14 3.23 -9.34 5.64
C GLN A 14 3.71 -7.97 5.16
N VAL A 15 4.83 -7.53 5.73
CA VAL A 15 5.48 -6.29 5.29
C VAL A 15 6.12 -6.53 3.92
N MET A 16 5.79 -5.68 2.95
CA MET A 16 6.44 -5.69 1.63
C MET A 16 7.87 -5.16 1.74
N LYS A 17 8.87 -5.98 1.40
CA LYS A 17 10.31 -5.63 1.45
C LYS A 17 11.10 -6.15 0.25
N ASP A 18 10.41 -6.42 -0.84
CA ASP A 18 10.99 -6.96 -2.07
C ASP A 18 10.50 -6.12 -3.24
N ALA A 19 11.43 -5.45 -3.92
CA ALA A 19 11.12 -4.55 -5.02
C ALA A 19 10.51 -5.28 -6.23
N ALA A 20 10.94 -6.52 -6.52
CA ALA A 20 10.42 -7.29 -7.63
C ALA A 20 8.99 -7.74 -7.34
N GLU A 21 8.73 -8.21 -6.13
CA GLU A 21 7.38 -8.57 -5.70
C GLU A 21 6.45 -7.35 -5.64
N ARG A 22 6.93 -6.22 -5.10
CA ARG A 22 6.22 -4.93 -5.11
C ARG A 22 5.78 -4.54 -6.51
N HIS A 23 6.67 -4.60 -7.49
CA HIS A 23 6.36 -4.28 -8.88
C HIS A 23 5.37 -5.27 -9.50
N ARG A 24 5.55 -6.57 -9.25
CA ARG A 24 4.64 -7.62 -9.73
C ARG A 24 3.22 -7.38 -9.23
N VAL A 25 3.05 -7.21 -7.91
CA VAL A 25 1.74 -6.98 -7.28
C VAL A 25 1.14 -5.65 -7.73
N SER A 26 1.93 -4.58 -7.84
CA SER A 26 1.44 -3.30 -8.33
C SER A 26 0.91 -3.41 -9.77
N ALA A 27 1.62 -4.11 -10.65
CA ALA A 27 1.17 -4.33 -12.03
C ALA A 27 -0.13 -5.17 -12.09
N GLU A 28 -0.22 -6.25 -11.31
CA GLU A 28 -1.41 -7.12 -11.24
C GLU A 28 -2.65 -6.39 -10.71
N LEU A 29 -2.47 -5.44 -9.80
CA LEU A 29 -3.54 -4.67 -9.17
C LEU A 29 -3.81 -3.31 -9.83
N GLY A 30 -3.20 -3.04 -11.00
CA GLY A 30 -3.50 -1.84 -11.80
C GLY A 30 -2.85 -0.55 -11.30
N GLY A 31 -1.71 -0.62 -10.64
CA GLY A 31 -0.92 0.53 -10.19
C GLY A 31 -1.13 0.89 -8.72
N VAL A 32 -0.71 -0.01 -7.82
CA VAL A 32 -0.70 0.24 -6.37
C VAL A 32 0.33 1.32 -6.02
N LEU A 33 -0.07 2.27 -5.17
CA LEU A 33 0.79 3.37 -4.71
C LEU A 33 1.36 3.15 -3.30
N CYS A 34 0.72 2.30 -2.49
CA CYS A 34 1.10 2.07 -1.10
C CYS A 34 0.77 0.64 -0.68
N PHE A 35 1.64 0.05 0.15
CA PHE A 35 1.45 -1.26 0.77
C PHE A 35 1.30 -1.08 2.27
N GLU A 36 0.28 -1.69 2.86
CA GLU A 36 0.02 -1.71 4.30
C GLU A 36 -0.67 -3.03 4.69
N MET A 37 -1.16 -3.16 5.92
CA MET A 37 -1.54 -4.47 6.46
C MET A 37 -2.99 -4.61 6.95
N GLU A 38 -3.79 -3.54 7.05
CA GLU A 38 -5.07 -3.60 7.76
C GLU A 38 -6.28 -3.02 7.00
N ALA A 39 -6.07 -2.04 6.13
CA ALA A 39 -7.10 -1.20 5.56
C ALA A 39 -8.26 -1.97 4.92
N ALA A 40 -7.96 -2.92 4.03
CA ALA A 40 -8.98 -3.68 3.31
C ALA A 40 -9.87 -4.50 4.25
N GLY A 41 -9.32 -4.97 5.39
CA GLY A 41 -10.09 -5.69 6.40
C GLY A 41 -11.13 -4.80 7.09
N LEU A 42 -10.75 -3.56 7.40
CA LEU A 42 -11.66 -2.57 8.01
C LEU A 42 -12.77 -2.15 7.04
N MET A 43 -12.43 -1.92 5.77
CA MET A 43 -13.40 -1.52 4.73
C MET A 43 -14.52 -2.55 4.54
N ASN A 44 -14.26 -3.84 4.75
CA ASN A 44 -15.29 -4.88 4.68
C ASN A 44 -16.30 -4.81 5.84
N SER A 45 -15.96 -4.13 6.92
CA SER A 45 -16.78 -4.07 8.15
C SER A 45 -17.55 -2.76 8.27
N PHE A 46 -16.98 -1.64 7.78
CA PHE A 46 -17.65 -0.34 7.81
C PHE A 46 -17.10 0.60 6.73
N PRO A 47 -17.92 1.58 6.25
CA PRO A 47 -17.46 2.61 5.35
C PRO A 47 -16.35 3.46 6.00
N CYS A 48 -15.18 3.53 5.38
CA CYS A 48 -14.05 4.31 5.87
C CYS A 48 -13.21 4.89 4.73
N LEU A 49 -12.42 5.92 5.07
CA LEU A 49 -11.40 6.48 4.20
C LEU A 49 -10.03 6.20 4.84
N VAL A 50 -9.10 5.68 4.05
CA VAL A 50 -7.76 5.36 4.52
C VAL A 50 -6.79 6.44 4.09
N ILE A 51 -6.10 7.01 5.07
CA ILE A 51 -5.05 8.03 4.89
C ILE A 51 -3.78 7.50 5.54
N ARG A 52 -2.70 7.38 4.77
CA ARG A 52 -1.39 6.89 5.22
C ARG A 52 -0.30 7.90 4.85
N GLY A 53 0.73 7.98 5.68
CA GLY A 53 2.01 8.58 5.31
C GLY A 53 2.95 7.52 4.78
N ILE A 54 3.86 7.89 3.88
CA ILE A 54 4.90 6.99 3.36
C ILE A 54 6.04 6.94 4.37
N SER A 55 6.37 5.74 4.87
CA SER A 55 7.45 5.50 5.85
C SER A 55 8.71 4.89 5.22
N ASP A 56 8.55 4.17 4.12
CA ASP A 56 9.60 3.45 3.40
C ASP A 56 9.14 3.16 1.97
N TYR A 57 10.03 2.63 1.13
CA TYR A 57 9.76 2.37 -0.29
C TYR A 57 9.26 0.95 -0.57
N ALA A 58 8.92 0.16 0.45
CA ALA A 58 8.50 -1.23 0.31
C ALA A 58 9.51 -2.09 -0.49
N ASP A 59 10.80 -1.81 -0.32
CA ASP A 59 11.90 -2.64 -0.78
C ASP A 59 12.82 -3.01 0.39
N SER A 60 13.93 -3.67 0.08
CA SER A 60 14.87 -4.16 1.07
C SER A 60 15.82 -3.07 1.60
N TYR A 61 15.80 -1.87 1.01
CA TYR A 61 16.64 -0.75 1.41
C TYR A 61 15.93 0.11 2.46
N ARG A 62 16.71 0.72 3.35
CA ARG A 62 16.24 1.66 4.37
C ARG A 62 16.92 3.00 4.16
#